data_AF-A0A3N5I240-F1
#
_entry.id   AF-A0A3N5I240-F1
#
_cell.length_a   1.000
_cell.length_b   1.000
_cell.length_c   1.000
_cell.angle_alpha   90.00
_cell.angle_beta   90.00
_cell.angle_gamma   90.00
#
_symmetry.space_group_name_H-M   'P 1'
#
loop_
_entity.id
_entity.type
_entity.pdbx_description
1 polymer ?
#
loop_
_entity_poly.entity_id
_entity_poly.type
_entity_poly.pdbx_seq_one_letter_code
_entity_poly.pdbx_strand_id
1 'polypeptide(L)'
;YGDKAPPTDFSFHRCMQCDLEMLKPVEERQPEEFANYIRKEQDQRRISGFSPIYSLLRLIEAESGQVLRYDRGITDQYNSTVTYASMAFF
;
A
#
# COMPACT_ATOMS: atom_id res chain seq x y z
N TYR A 1 -9.32 -6.71 0.00
CA TYR A 1 -10.65 -7.21 0.40
C TYR A 1 -10.63 -8.74 0.45
N GLY A 2 -11.62 -9.37 1.09
CA GLY A 2 -11.69 -10.85 1.21
C GLY A 2 -11.25 -11.41 2.56
N ASP A 3 -11.22 -10.58 3.60
CA ASP A 3 -11.02 -11.05 4.97
C ASP A 3 -12.28 -11.73 5.51
N LYS A 4 -12.09 -12.67 6.44
CA LYS A 4 -13.20 -13.47 6.99
C LYS A 4 -14.11 -12.69 7.93
N ALA A 5 -13.62 -11.57 8.48
CA ALA A 5 -14.33 -10.74 9.44
C ALA A 5 -14.51 -9.32 8.88
N PRO A 6 -15.64 -8.66 9.18
CA PRO A 6 -15.85 -7.28 8.77
C PRO A 6 -14.81 -6.36 9.44
N PRO A 7 -14.36 -5.31 8.75
CA PRO A 7 -13.41 -4.37 9.31
C PRO A 7 -14.05 -3.52 10.41
N THR A 8 -13.22 -3.14 11.37
CA THR A 8 -13.51 -2.14 12.40
C THR A 8 -12.70 -0.87 12.12
N ASP A 9 -13.06 0.25 12.76
CA ASP A 9 -12.22 1.44 12.67
C ASP A 9 -10.82 1.20 13.23
N PHE A 10 -10.67 0.35 14.26
CA PHE A 10 -9.37 -0.04 14.77
C PHE A 10 -8.53 -0.79 13.72
N SER A 11 -9.12 -1.77 13.03
CA SER A 11 -8.40 -2.49 11.97
C SER A 11 -8.04 -1.58 10.81
N PHE A 12 -8.88 -0.57 10.51
CA PHE A 12 -8.55 0.41 9.49
C PHE A 12 -7.35 1.29 9.87
N HIS A 13 -7.32 1.86 11.07
CA HIS A 13 -6.19 2.69 11.51
C HIS A 13 -4.88 1.90 11.50
N ARG A 14 -4.93 0.63 11.92
CA ARG A 14 -3.77 -0.27 11.84
C ARG A 14 -3.35 -0.53 10.39
N CYS A 15 -4.31 -0.80 9.50
CA CYS A 15 -4.05 -0.98 8.07
C CYS A 15 -3.38 0.27 7.46
N MET A 16 -3.91 1.46 7.76
CA MET A 16 -3.34 2.74 7.33
C MET A 16 -1.89 2.93 7.81
N GLN A 17 -1.60 2.64 9.08
CA GLN A 17 -0.24 2.75 9.61
C GLN A 17 0.73 1.83 8.85
N CYS A 18 0.34 0.57 8.65
CA CYS A 18 1.15 -0.38 7.88
C CYS A 18 1.28 0.06 6.41
N ASP A 19 0.23 0.61 5.79
CA ASP A 19 0.25 1.02 4.38
C ASP A 19 1.23 2.17 4.20
N LEU A 20 1.14 3.20 5.05
CA LEU A 20 2.06 4.34 5.02
C LEU A 20 3.50 3.94 5.34
N GLU A 21 3.71 2.98 6.25
CA GLU A 21 5.05 2.45 6.53
C GLU A 21 5.63 1.69 5.32
N MET A 22 4.82 0.86 4.66
CA MET A 22 5.20 0.16 3.43
C MET A 22 5.49 1.13 2.27
N LEU A 23 4.85 2.30 2.23
CA LEU A 23 5.09 3.32 1.19
C LEU A 23 6.39 4.11 1.39
N LYS A 24 7.01 4.11 2.57
CA LYS A 24 8.32 4.77 2.78
C LYS A 24 9.42 4.29 1.83
N PRO A 25 9.69 2.97 1.70
CA PRO A 25 10.64 2.50 0.70
C PRO A 25 10.19 2.79 -0.75
N VAL A 26 8.90 3.03 -1.01
CA VAL A 26 8.42 3.47 -2.34
C VAL A 26 8.80 4.93 -2.59
N GLU A 27 8.63 5.82 -1.59
CA GLU A 27 9.08 7.22 -1.65
C GLU A 27 10.61 7.32 -1.84
N GLU A 28 11.37 6.42 -1.20
CA GLU A 28 12.83 6.36 -1.29
C GLU A 28 13.36 5.54 -2.50
N ARG A 29 12.47 5.04 -3.37
CA ARG A 29 12.81 4.19 -4.54
C ARG A 29 13.67 2.97 -4.20
N GLN A 30 13.31 2.28 -3.12
CA GLN A 30 13.94 1.05 -2.64
C GLN A 30 13.04 -0.17 -2.98
N PRO A 31 13.10 -0.69 -4.23
CA PRO A 31 12.20 -1.76 -4.70
C PRO A 31 12.32 -3.04 -3.87
N GLU A 32 13.53 -3.39 -3.43
CA GLU A 32 13.77 -4.59 -2.63
C GLU A 32 13.21 -4.46 -1.22
N GLU A 33 13.29 -3.28 -0.60
CA GLU A 33 12.70 -3.05 0.73
C GLU A 33 11.17 -3.05 0.66
N PHE A 34 10.58 -2.46 -0.39
CA PHE A 34 9.14 -2.56 -0.67
C PHE A 34 8.70 -4.02 -0.82
N ALA A 35 9.39 -4.81 -1.65
CA ALA A 35 9.08 -6.22 -1.84
C ALA A 35 9.30 -7.06 -0.57
N ASN A 36 10.35 -6.77 0.19
CA ASN A 36 10.63 -7.42 1.47
C ASN A 36 9.58 -7.12 2.52
N TYR A 37 9.02 -5.90 2.55
CA TYR A 37 7.92 -5.55 3.45
C TYR A 37 6.72 -6.46 3.20
N ILE A 38 6.25 -6.53 1.95
CA ILE A 38 5.09 -7.36 1.56
C ILE A 38 5.36 -8.85 1.82
N ARG A 39 6.59 -9.32 1.54
CA ARG A 39 6.99 -10.71 1.81
C ARG A 39 6.96 -11.06 3.30
N LYS A 40 7.44 -10.16 4.18
CA LYS A 40 7.46 -10.39 5.64
C LYS A 40 6.06 -10.54 6.22
N GLU A 41 5.09 -9.80 5.68
CA GLU A 41 3.68 -9.94 6.07
C GLU A 41 2.91 -11.00 5.26
N GLN A 42 3.58 -11.74 4.38
CA GLN A 42 2.99 -12.78 3.52
C GLN A 42 1.81 -12.26 2.66
N ASP A 43 1.93 -11.04 2.15
CA ASP A 43 0.88 -10.38 1.35
C ASP A 43 -0.51 -10.40 2.02
N GLN A 44 -0.57 -10.34 3.35
CA GLN A 44 -1.84 -10.36 4.09
C GLN A 44 -2.79 -9.24 3.65
N ARG A 45 -2.25 -8.09 3.23
CA ARG A 45 -3.04 -6.94 2.76
C ARG A 45 -3.44 -7.01 1.29
N ARG A 46 -2.94 -7.98 0.53
CA ARG A 46 -3.30 -8.26 -0.88
C ARG A 46 -3.06 -7.03 -1.76
N ILE A 47 -1.81 -6.60 -1.85
CA ILE A 47 -1.42 -5.38 -2.56
C ILE A 47 -1.55 -5.59 -4.08
N SER A 48 -2.68 -5.18 -4.65
CA SER A 48 -2.99 -5.38 -6.08
C SER A 48 -1.98 -4.70 -7.03
N GLY A 49 -1.36 -3.60 -6.59
CA GLY A 49 -0.39 -2.83 -7.35
C GLY A 49 1.05 -3.31 -7.28
N PHE A 50 1.34 -4.46 -6.64
CA PHE A 50 2.73 -4.87 -6.37
C PHE A 50 3.61 -4.87 -7.63
N SER A 51 3.23 -5.62 -8.66
CA SER A 51 4.03 -5.75 -9.89
C SER A 51 4.29 -4.41 -10.59
N PRO A 52 3.26 -3.58 -10.92
CA PRO A 52 3.52 -2.31 -11.57
C PRO A 52 4.31 -1.32 -10.69
N ILE A 53 4.09 -1.29 -9.37
CA ILE A 53 4.86 -0.42 -8.46
C ILE A 53 6.33 -0.86 -8.42
N TYR A 54 6.59 -2.16 -8.23
CA TYR A 54 7.96 -2.68 -8.20
C TYR A 54 8.69 -2.41 -9.52
N SER A 55 8.03 -2.65 -10.66
CA SER A 55 8.60 -2.32 -11.98
C SER A 55 8.86 -0.83 -12.15
N LEU A 56 7.96 0.05 -11.68
CA LEU A 56 8.16 1.49 -11.70
C LEU A 56 9.42 1.88 -10.91
N LEU A 57 9.58 1.41 -9.69
CA LEU A 57 10.74 1.73 -8.83
C LEU A 57 12.07 1.25 -9.44
N ARG A 58 12.05 0.20 -10.26
CA ARG A 58 13.23 -0.31 -10.97
C ARG A 58 13.60 0.49 -12.22
N LEU A 59 12.68 1.29 -12.75
CA LEU A 59 12.83 1.97 -14.05
C LEU A 59 12.82 3.50 -13.93
N ILE A 60 12.21 4.05 -12.89
CA ILE A 60 12.01 5.50 -12.77
C ILE A 60 13.32 6.22 -12.43
N GLU A 61 13.62 7.28 -13.19
CA GLU A 61 14.77 8.17 -12.99
C GLU A 61 14.39 9.44 -12.19
N ALA A 62 13.50 9.30 -11.22
CA ALA A 62 13.20 10.35 -10.24
C ALA A 62 14.24 10.34 -9.11
N GLU A 63 14.42 11.43 -8.37
CA GLU A 63 15.23 11.45 -7.15
C GLU A 63 14.45 10.88 -5.97
N SER A 64 13.17 11.26 -5.84
CA SER A 64 12.30 10.88 -4.71
C SER A 64 10.83 10.78 -5.12
N GLY A 65 10.02 10.17 -4.27
CA GLY A 65 8.57 10.15 -4.35
C GLY A 65 7.91 10.74 -3.10
N GLN A 66 6.62 11.08 -3.23
CA GLN A 66 5.81 11.59 -2.12
C GLN A 66 4.39 11.03 -2.21
N VAL A 67 3.86 10.56 -1.07
CA VAL A 67 2.42 10.27 -0.92
C VAL A 67 1.63 11.58 -0.91
N LEU A 68 0.76 11.76 -1.91
CA LEU A 68 -0.11 12.94 -2.04
C LEU A 68 -1.45 12.78 -1.34
N ARG A 69 -1.99 11.55 -1.33
CA ARG A 69 -3.27 11.21 -0.71
C ARG A 69 -3.27 9.75 -0.32
N TYR A 70 -3.91 9.47 0.81
CA TYR A 70 -4.25 8.13 1.27
C TYR A 70 -5.70 8.14 1.74
N ASP A 71 -6.50 7.16 1.33
CA ASP A 71 -7.92 7.11 1.65
C ASP A 71 -8.47 5.67 1.50
N ARG A 72 -9.74 5.45 1.87
CA ARG A 72 -10.41 4.14 1.83
C ARG A 72 -11.77 4.20 1.14
N GLY A 73 -12.11 3.12 0.45
CA GLY A 73 -13.43 2.90 -0.15
C GLY A 73 -14.14 1.72 0.48
N ILE A 74 -15.46 1.85 0.66
CA ILE A 74 -16.34 0.75 1.06
C ILE A 74 -16.83 0.03 -0.21
N THR A 75 -16.65 -1.28 -0.26
CA THR A 75 -16.89 -2.08 -1.47
C THR A 75 -18.14 -2.95 -1.42
N ASP A 76 -18.77 -3.11 -0.26
CA ASP A 76 -20.01 -3.88 -0.10
C ASP A 76 -20.82 -3.47 1.15
N GLN A 77 -21.96 -4.14 1.35
CA GLN A 77 -22.85 -3.95 2.50
C GLN A 77 -22.29 -4.41 3.86
N TYR A 78 -21.17 -5.14 3.86
CA TYR A 78 -20.49 -5.62 5.07
C TYR A 78 -19.34 -4.70 5.48
N ASN A 79 -19.27 -3.51 4.88
CA ASN A 79 -18.19 -2.53 5.05
C ASN A 79 -16.82 -3.04 4.60
N SER A 80 -16.75 -4.03 3.70
CA SER A 80 -15.47 -4.44 3.10
C SER A 80 -14.73 -3.23 2.59
N THR A 81 -13.44 -3.14 2.93
CA THR A 81 -12.64 -1.94 2.69
C THR A 81 -11.50 -2.24 1.72
N VAL A 82 -11.24 -1.31 0.82
CA VAL A 82 -10.02 -1.24 0.00
C VAL A 82 -9.39 0.12 0.23
N THR A 83 -8.07 0.16 0.40
CA THR A 83 -7.30 1.39 0.57
C THR A 83 -6.68 1.79 -0.76
N TYR A 84 -6.46 3.09 -0.94
CA TYR A 84 -5.80 3.62 -2.11
C TYR A 84 -4.89 4.77 -1.72
N ALA A 85 -3.77 4.87 -2.43
CA ALA A 85 -2.82 5.95 -2.29
C ALA A 85 -2.49 6.52 -3.67
N SER A 86 -2.28 7.83 -3.74
CA SER A 86 -1.68 8.49 -4.90
C SER A 86 -0.30 8.99 -4.53
N MET A 87 0.68 8.78 -5.41
CA MET A 87 2.05 9.24 -5.23
C MET A 87 2.51 10.03 -6.46
N ALA A 88 3.37 11.01 -6.24
CA ALA A 88 4.14 11.68 -7.29
C ALA A 88 5.63 11.40 -7.10
N PHE A 89 6.38 11.46 -8.20
CA PHE A 89 7.82 11.28 -8.23
C PHE A 89 8.45 12.46 -8.97
N PHE A 90 9.58 12.96 -8.46
CA PHE A 90 10.26 14.18 -8.91
C PHE A 90 11.72 13.91 -9.25
#